data_AF-A0A3G7H5K4-F1
#
_entry.id   AF-A0A3G7H5K4-F1
#
_cell.length_a   1.000
_cell.length_b   1.000
_cell.length_c   1.000
_cell.angle_alpha   90.00
_cell.angle_beta   90.00
_cell.angle_gamma   90.00
#
_symmetry.space_group_name_H-M   'P 1'
#
loop_
_entity.id
_entity.type
_entity.pdbx_description
1 polymer ?
#
loop_
_entity_poly.entity_id
_entity_poly.type
_entity_poly.pdbx_seq_one_letter_code
_entity_poly.pdbx_strand_id
1 'polypeptide(L)'
;MTTEEQIARLESEVAKLKDRGKDGWDKFGVACSALIPITIAGVGGFYSYYSQSTATAVADIRAVAESKIKQAELVSKFFEPLMGSDQRRSEFAVRALLVAAPDYGPTLVRVVAENTKAPVEAAYATDALGERRDALIRQMFSDDARQRVDGYQQLLASWGSDELLIPAVIAYGSGNTSNGNGIYNSLVLLSHMQRDTIQKRKADIIAFTKLVEGKGDKIRERADVLRSRLGA
;
A
#
# COMPACT_ATOMS: atom_id res chain seq x y z
N MET A 1 13.26 -46.91 14.67
CA MET A 1 12.63 -46.79 15.99
C MET A 1 11.59 -45.68 15.87
N THR A 2 10.31 -46.03 15.86
CA THR A 2 9.22 -45.05 15.71
C THR A 2 8.93 -44.37 17.05
N THR A 3 8.28 -43.21 17.03
CA THR A 3 7.91 -42.42 18.22
C THR A 3 7.08 -43.23 19.22
N GLU A 4 6.23 -44.13 18.73
CA GLU A 4 5.43 -45.03 19.57
C GLU A 4 6.29 -46.08 20.30
N GLU A 5 7.34 -46.60 19.66
CA GLU A 5 8.28 -47.55 20.28
C GLU A 5 9.11 -46.88 21.38
N GLN A 6 9.38 -45.58 21.28
CA GLN A 6 10.10 -44.82 22.31
C GLN A 6 9.23 -44.53 23.54
N ILE A 7 7.94 -44.23 23.33
CA ILE A 7 6.97 -44.00 24.42
C ILE A 7 6.72 -45.30 25.19
N ALA A 8 6.47 -46.41 24.47
CA ALA A 8 6.25 -47.72 25.11
C ALA A 8 7.47 -48.20 25.91
N ARG A 9 8.69 -47.92 25.42
CA ARG A 9 9.93 -48.23 26.14
C ARG A 9 10.06 -47.40 27.43
N LEU A 10 9.77 -46.11 27.37
CA LEU A 10 9.81 -45.19 28.52
C LEU A 10 8.77 -45.57 29.58
N GLU A 11 7.55 -45.93 29.18
CA GLU A 11 6.52 -46.39 30.11
C GLU A 11 6.93 -47.69 30.82
N SER A 12 7.56 -48.62 30.08
CA SER A 12 8.06 -49.87 30.68
C SER A 12 9.22 -49.66 31.66
N GLU A 13 10.11 -48.69 31.38
CA GLU A 13 11.24 -48.36 32.27
C GLU A 13 10.74 -47.62 33.52
N VAL A 14 9.76 -46.73 33.39
CA VAL A 14 9.13 -46.04 34.53
C VAL A 14 8.33 -47.02 35.40
N ALA A 15 7.64 -48.01 34.81
CA ALA A 15 6.93 -49.04 35.56
C ALA A 15 7.91 -49.94 36.37
N LYS A 16 9.05 -50.32 35.78
CA LYS A 16 10.11 -51.08 36.48
C LYS A 16 10.78 -50.29 37.60
N LEU A 17 10.79 -48.95 37.52
CA LEU A 17 11.34 -48.06 38.54
C LEU A 17 10.38 -47.80 39.72
N LYS A 18 9.09 -48.11 39.57
CA LYS A 18 8.09 -47.93 40.65
C LYS A 18 8.14 -49.05 41.70
N ASP A 19 8.61 -50.24 41.32
CA ASP A 19 8.62 -51.46 42.16
C ASP A 19 9.93 -51.66 42.95
N ARG A 20 10.99 -50.89 42.63
CA ARG A 20 12.23 -50.85 43.42
C ARG A 20 12.31 -49.52 44.13
N GLY A 21 11.99 -49.51 45.42
CA GLY A 21 12.01 -48.34 46.29
C GLY A 21 13.38 -47.65 46.34
N LYS A 22 13.64 -46.77 45.36
CA LYS A 22 14.86 -45.96 45.25
C LYS A 22 14.56 -44.48 45.32
N ASP A 23 15.54 -43.77 45.88
CA ASP A 23 15.53 -42.38 46.34
C ASP A 23 15.08 -41.37 45.28
N GLY A 24 14.50 -40.26 45.76
CA GLY A 24 13.92 -39.19 44.94
C GLY A 24 14.87 -38.57 43.92
N TRP A 25 16.18 -38.77 44.05
CA TRP A 25 17.21 -38.31 43.13
C TRP A 25 17.28 -39.11 41.82
N ASP A 26 17.01 -40.42 41.84
CA ASP A 26 16.97 -41.22 40.60
C ASP A 26 15.72 -40.89 39.76
N LYS A 27 14.60 -40.58 40.42
CA LYS A 27 13.36 -40.14 39.76
C LYS A 27 13.51 -38.76 39.10
N PHE A 28 14.30 -37.88 39.71
CA PHE A 28 14.64 -36.57 39.15
C PHE A 28 15.54 -36.70 37.91
N GLY A 29 16.54 -37.58 37.95
CA GLY A 29 17.43 -37.84 36.80
C GLY A 29 16.69 -38.33 35.55
N VAL A 30 15.74 -39.24 35.71
CA VAL A 30 14.91 -39.75 34.59
C VAL A 30 13.99 -38.67 34.02
N ALA A 31 13.34 -37.87 34.88
CA ALA A 31 12.48 -36.77 34.46
C ALA A 31 13.25 -35.69 33.67
N CYS A 32 14.48 -35.37 34.07
CA CYS A 32 15.33 -34.41 33.35
C CYS A 32 15.77 -34.94 31.97
N SER A 33 16.05 -36.24 31.84
CA SER A 33 16.45 -36.83 30.56
C SER A 33 15.32 -36.88 29.52
N ALA A 34 14.07 -37.02 29.96
CA ALA A 34 12.89 -36.99 29.09
C ALA A 34 12.50 -35.57 28.64
N LEU A 35 12.87 -34.54 29.41
CA LEU A 35 12.58 -33.14 29.07
C LEU A 35 13.45 -32.62 27.93
N ILE A 36 14.70 -33.09 27.80
CA ILE A 36 15.65 -32.57 26.79
C ILE A 36 15.12 -32.77 25.35
N PRO A 37 14.64 -33.95 24.92
CA PRO A 37 14.07 -34.13 23.57
C PRO A 37 12.76 -33.36 23.35
N ILE A 38 11.90 -33.24 24.38
CA ILE A 38 10.63 -32.51 24.31
C ILE A 38 10.87 -31.00 24.12
N THR A 39 11.92 -30.48 24.76
CA THR A 39 12.31 -29.06 24.64
C THR A 39 12.89 -28.78 23.25
N ILE A 40 13.70 -29.68 22.68
CA ILE A 40 14.24 -29.56 21.32
C ILE A 40 13.13 -29.61 20.26
N ALA A 41 12.14 -30.48 20.43
CA ALA A 41 10.97 -30.55 19.53
C ALA A 41 10.05 -29.31 19.64
N GLY A 42 9.84 -28.80 20.85
CA GLY A 42 9.06 -27.58 21.09
C GLY A 42 9.72 -26.32 20.54
N VAL A 43 11.05 -26.19 20.68
CA VAL A 43 11.82 -25.07 20.13
C VAL A 43 11.87 -25.13 18.59
N GLY A 44 11.95 -26.32 17.99
CA GLY A 44 11.89 -26.49 16.53
C GLY A 44 10.56 -26.04 15.91
N GLY A 45 9.43 -26.38 16.54
CA GLY A 45 8.10 -25.96 16.09
C GLY A 45 7.86 -24.45 16.25
N PHE A 46 8.33 -23.87 17.35
CA PHE A 46 8.21 -22.43 17.61
C PHE A 46 9.11 -21.58 16.69
N TYR A 47 10.34 -22.06 16.42
CA TYR A 47 11.27 -21.39 15.51
C TYR A 47 10.81 -21.46 14.05
N SER A 48 10.26 -22.60 13.60
CA SER A 48 9.74 -22.75 12.22
C SER A 48 8.52 -21.87 11.93
N TYR A 49 7.66 -21.62 12.92
CA TYR A 49 6.48 -20.76 12.77
C TYR A 49 6.85 -19.26 12.77
N TYR A 50 7.82 -18.84 13.59
CA TYR A 50 8.31 -17.46 13.64
C TYR A 50 9.38 -17.13 12.60
N SER A 51 10.16 -18.09 12.10
CA SER A 51 11.15 -17.85 11.05
C SER A 51 10.48 -17.49 9.73
N GLN A 52 9.29 -18.02 9.45
CA GLN A 52 8.56 -17.73 8.22
C GLN A 52 7.92 -16.33 8.26
N SER A 53 7.42 -15.88 9.42
CA SER A 53 6.87 -14.53 9.60
C SER A 53 7.96 -13.45 9.72
N THR A 54 9.14 -13.79 10.24
CA THR A 54 10.30 -12.88 10.25
C THR A 54 10.99 -12.82 8.89
N ALA A 55 11.04 -13.90 8.10
CA ALA A 55 11.58 -13.85 6.75
C ALA A 55 10.74 -12.96 5.83
N THR A 56 9.40 -13.00 5.92
CA THR A 56 8.52 -12.08 5.18
C THR A 56 8.66 -10.65 5.70
N ALA A 57 8.67 -10.43 7.02
CA ALA A 57 8.87 -9.09 7.57
C ALA A 57 10.25 -8.48 7.22
N VAL A 58 11.31 -9.29 7.20
CA VAL A 58 12.66 -8.85 6.79
C VAL A 58 12.72 -8.62 5.29
N ALA A 59 12.04 -9.43 4.47
CA ALA A 59 11.90 -9.19 3.04
C ALA A 59 11.12 -7.88 2.76
N ASP A 60 10.06 -7.62 3.52
CA ASP A 60 9.27 -6.39 3.43
C ASP A 60 10.10 -5.16 3.88
N ILE A 61 10.81 -5.27 5.01
CA ILE A 61 11.72 -4.21 5.48
C ILE A 61 12.83 -3.95 4.46
N ARG A 62 13.40 -5.01 3.86
CA ARG A 62 14.43 -4.89 2.84
C ARG A 62 13.88 -4.26 1.55
N ALA A 63 12.69 -4.66 1.10
CA ALA A 63 12.03 -4.05 -0.04
C ALA A 63 11.72 -2.56 0.20
N VAL A 64 11.27 -2.21 1.42
CA VAL A 64 11.06 -0.82 1.84
C VAL A 64 12.39 -0.05 1.89
N ALA A 65 13.47 -0.65 2.42
CA ALA A 65 14.78 -0.02 2.48
C ALA A 65 15.40 0.19 1.10
N GLU A 66 15.32 -0.83 0.22
CA GLU A 66 15.78 -0.74 -1.17
C GLU A 66 14.97 0.29 -1.96
N SER A 67 13.66 0.38 -1.71
CA SER A 67 12.80 1.45 -2.26
C SER A 67 13.28 2.83 -1.80
N LYS A 68 13.53 3.01 -0.50
CA LYS A 68 14.04 4.28 0.06
C LYS A 68 15.43 4.67 -0.45
N ILE A 69 16.32 3.70 -0.66
CA ILE A 69 17.65 3.94 -1.23
C ILE A 69 17.52 4.38 -2.69
N LYS A 70 16.71 3.68 -3.49
CA LYS A 70 16.44 4.06 -4.89
C LYS A 70 15.78 5.44 -4.97
N GLN A 71 14.89 5.76 -4.04
CA GLN A 71 14.28 7.09 -3.91
C GLN A 71 15.35 8.16 -3.68
N ALA A 72 16.21 7.99 -2.68
CA ALA A 72 17.28 8.93 -2.37
C ALA A 72 18.26 9.10 -3.54
N GLU A 73 18.60 8.01 -4.22
CA GLU A 73 19.46 8.04 -5.41
C GLU A 73 18.81 8.82 -6.56
N LEU A 74 17.53 8.58 -6.86
CA LEU A 74 16.79 9.33 -7.87
C LEU A 74 16.72 10.82 -7.52
N VAL A 75 16.37 11.16 -6.28
CA VAL A 75 16.32 12.55 -5.83
C VAL A 75 17.69 13.21 -6.02
N SER A 76 18.78 12.55 -5.63
CA SER A 76 20.14 13.10 -5.78
C SER A 76 20.51 13.36 -7.24
N LYS A 77 20.09 12.48 -8.17
CA LYS A 77 20.36 12.60 -9.61
C LYS A 77 19.58 13.73 -10.27
N PHE A 78 18.38 14.02 -9.76
CA PHE A 78 17.52 15.06 -10.31
C PHE A 78 17.60 16.40 -9.57
N PHE A 79 18.25 16.46 -8.40
CA PHE A 79 18.36 17.70 -7.63
C PHE A 79 19.06 18.81 -8.40
N GLU A 80 20.22 18.52 -9.01
CA GLU A 80 20.95 19.50 -9.81
C GLU A 80 20.16 19.94 -11.06
N PRO A 81 19.60 19.03 -11.89
CA PRO A 81 18.73 19.43 -13.00
C PRO A 81 17.49 20.24 -12.60
N LEU A 82 16.86 19.94 -11.47
CA LEU A 82 15.65 20.64 -11.01
C LEU A 82 15.94 22.02 -10.44
N MET A 83 17.12 22.21 -9.84
CA MET A 83 17.54 23.46 -9.19
C MET A 83 18.48 24.31 -10.06
N GLY A 84 18.95 23.76 -11.18
CA GLY A 84 19.83 24.43 -12.13
C GLY A 84 19.13 25.49 -12.96
N SER A 85 19.92 26.31 -13.67
CA SER A 85 19.43 27.38 -14.55
C SER A 85 19.14 26.94 -15.99
N ASP A 86 19.35 25.67 -16.32
CA ASP A 86 19.07 25.11 -17.64
C ASP A 86 17.63 24.61 -17.71
N GLN A 87 16.76 25.42 -18.31
CA GLN A 87 15.33 25.13 -18.46
C GLN A 87 15.08 23.75 -19.08
N ARG A 88 15.83 23.35 -20.12
CA ARG A 88 15.59 22.07 -20.80
C ARG A 88 15.90 20.88 -19.92
N ARG A 89 16.93 20.99 -19.08
CA ARG A 89 17.28 19.94 -18.10
C ARG A 89 16.24 19.85 -16.99
N SER A 90 15.74 20.98 -16.52
CA SER A 90 14.68 21.03 -15.51
C SER A 90 13.38 20.39 -16.03
N GLU A 91 12.96 20.77 -17.25
CA GLU A 91 11.78 20.18 -17.91
C GLU A 91 11.89 18.66 -18.07
N PHE A 92 13.05 18.18 -18.53
CA PHE A 92 13.32 16.75 -18.64
C PHE A 92 13.28 16.06 -17.28
N ALA A 93 13.88 16.66 -16.24
CA ALA A 93 13.89 16.11 -14.89
C ALA A 93 12.48 16.00 -14.30
N VAL A 94 11.64 17.02 -14.51
CA VAL A 94 10.22 17.00 -14.12
C VAL A 94 9.51 15.81 -14.78
N ARG A 95 9.60 15.67 -16.11
CA ARG A 95 8.94 14.55 -16.81
C ARG A 95 9.49 13.19 -16.40
N ALA A 96 10.81 13.08 -16.25
CA ALA A 96 11.46 11.85 -15.84
C ALA A 96 11.00 11.42 -14.44
N LEU A 97 10.87 12.35 -13.49
CA LEU A 97 10.37 12.05 -12.15
C LEU A 97 8.91 11.60 -12.15
N LEU A 98 8.04 12.25 -12.93
CA LEU A 98 6.63 11.87 -13.00
C LEU A 98 6.40 10.48 -13.62
N VAL A 99 7.34 9.99 -14.43
CA VAL A 99 7.27 8.68 -15.09
C VAL A 99 8.02 7.60 -14.29
N ALA A 100 9.26 7.87 -13.90
CA ALA A 100 10.13 6.89 -13.26
C ALA A 100 9.87 6.73 -11.77
N ALA A 101 9.23 7.72 -11.14
CA ALA A 101 8.94 7.75 -9.71
C ALA A 101 7.46 8.12 -9.46
N PRO A 102 6.49 7.31 -9.91
CA PRO A 102 5.07 7.66 -9.82
C PRO A 102 4.58 7.94 -8.40
N ASP A 103 5.12 7.24 -7.38
CA ASP A 103 4.64 7.36 -6.00
C ASP A 103 5.06 8.66 -5.31
N TYR A 104 6.25 9.21 -5.64
CA TYR A 104 6.86 10.34 -4.93
C TYR A 104 7.30 11.49 -5.84
N GLY A 105 7.48 11.23 -7.13
CA GLY A 105 7.80 12.21 -8.17
C GLY A 105 6.83 13.39 -8.20
N PRO A 106 5.49 13.18 -8.15
CA PRO A 106 4.54 14.29 -8.09
C PRO A 106 4.73 15.20 -6.89
N THR A 107 5.07 14.65 -5.72
CA THR A 107 5.34 15.44 -4.52
C THR A 107 6.62 16.25 -4.68
N LEU A 108 7.70 15.66 -5.22
CA LEU A 108 8.95 16.38 -5.47
C LEU A 108 8.77 17.51 -6.49
N VAL A 109 8.09 17.23 -7.60
CA VAL A 109 7.80 18.23 -8.64
C VAL A 109 6.94 19.37 -8.08
N ARG A 110 5.98 19.07 -7.20
CA ARG A 110 5.17 20.09 -6.52
C ARG A 110 6.01 20.99 -5.62
N VAL A 111 6.91 20.41 -4.82
CA VAL A 111 7.85 21.18 -4.00
C VAL A 111 8.73 22.08 -4.86
N VAL A 112 9.22 21.59 -6.01
CA VAL A 112 9.98 22.41 -6.96
C VAL A 112 9.13 23.55 -7.50
N ALA A 113 7.90 23.28 -7.94
CA ALA A 113 6.99 24.29 -8.46
C ALA A 113 6.69 25.40 -7.43
N GLU A 114 6.52 25.04 -6.16
CA GLU A 114 6.20 25.97 -5.07
C GLU A 114 7.41 26.78 -4.58
N ASN A 115 8.64 26.26 -4.76
CA ASN A 115 9.85 26.85 -4.16
C ASN A 115 10.84 27.41 -5.17
N THR A 116 10.68 27.15 -6.47
CA THR A 116 11.54 27.75 -7.48
C THR A 116 11.31 29.26 -7.59
N LYS A 117 12.38 30.01 -7.82
CA LYS A 117 12.33 31.46 -8.07
C LYS A 117 12.08 31.80 -9.54
N ALA A 118 12.07 30.79 -10.40
CA ALA A 118 12.01 30.92 -11.83
C ALA A 118 10.56 30.62 -12.31
N PRO A 119 9.79 31.64 -12.74
CA PRO A 119 8.35 31.48 -12.96
C PRO A 119 7.98 30.52 -14.10
N VAL A 120 8.85 30.39 -15.10
CA VAL A 120 8.61 29.53 -16.27
C VAL A 120 8.69 28.05 -15.86
N GLU A 121 9.66 27.71 -15.02
CA GLU A 121 9.89 26.38 -14.48
C GLU A 121 8.77 26.00 -13.50
N ALA A 122 8.31 26.95 -12.67
CA ALA A 122 7.15 26.76 -11.81
C ALA A 122 5.88 26.43 -12.62
N ALA A 123 5.64 27.19 -13.69
CA ALA A 123 4.50 26.97 -14.58
C ALA A 123 4.61 25.60 -15.26
N TYR A 124 5.76 25.26 -15.83
CA TYR A 124 5.98 23.97 -16.46
C TYR A 124 5.75 22.80 -15.50
N ALA A 125 6.30 22.87 -14.29
CA ALA A 125 6.13 21.83 -13.28
C ALA A 125 4.65 21.67 -12.88
N THR A 126 3.93 22.78 -12.75
CA THR A 126 2.48 22.79 -12.47
C THR A 126 1.68 22.17 -13.61
N ASP A 127 1.99 22.53 -14.86
CA ASP A 127 1.34 21.98 -16.04
C ASP A 127 1.61 20.49 -16.18
N ALA A 128 2.85 20.05 -15.99
CA ALA A 128 3.22 18.64 -16.04
C ALA A 128 2.51 17.80 -14.95
N LEU A 129 2.34 18.35 -13.75
CA LEU A 129 1.53 17.73 -12.70
C LEU A 129 0.06 17.60 -13.11
N GLY A 130 -0.50 18.64 -13.72
CA GLY A 130 -1.85 18.62 -14.27
C GLY A 130 -2.02 17.56 -15.35
N GLU A 131 -1.13 17.53 -16.34
CA GLU A 131 -1.12 16.53 -17.41
C GLU A 131 -1.05 15.11 -16.86
N ARG A 132 -0.19 14.87 -15.87
CA ARG A 132 -0.05 13.55 -15.24
C ARG A 132 -1.31 13.15 -14.50
N ARG A 133 -1.88 14.04 -13.69
CA ARG A 133 -3.15 13.80 -12.98
C ARG A 133 -4.26 13.43 -13.97
N ASP A 134 -4.40 14.20 -15.03
CA ASP A 134 -5.45 13.98 -16.05
C ASP A 134 -5.24 12.67 -16.81
N ALA A 135 -3.98 12.29 -17.09
CA ALA A 135 -3.67 11.00 -17.68
C ALA A 135 -4.09 9.83 -16.77
N LEU A 136 -3.84 9.92 -15.47
CA LEU A 136 -4.27 8.89 -14.51
C LEU A 136 -5.79 8.83 -14.35
N ILE A 137 -6.48 9.98 -14.42
CA ILE A 137 -7.95 10.03 -14.44
C ILE A 137 -8.47 9.28 -15.67
N ARG A 138 -7.91 9.53 -16.87
CA ARG A 138 -8.26 8.77 -18.08
C ARG A 138 -7.97 7.27 -17.89
N GLN A 139 -6.86 6.94 -17.26
CA GLN A 139 -6.46 5.55 -17.01
C GLN A 139 -7.46 4.79 -16.12
N MET A 140 -8.10 5.46 -15.15
CA MET A 140 -9.19 4.88 -14.34
C MET A 140 -10.42 4.45 -15.15
N PHE A 141 -10.57 4.98 -16.37
CA PHE A 141 -11.65 4.67 -17.31
C PHE A 141 -11.20 3.73 -18.44
N SER A 142 -9.97 3.20 -18.39
CA SER A 142 -9.49 2.22 -19.37
C SER A 142 -10.34 0.95 -19.40
N ASP A 143 -10.45 0.31 -20.56
CA ASP A 143 -11.08 -1.02 -20.69
C ASP A 143 -10.25 -2.10 -19.99
N ASP A 144 -8.94 -1.89 -19.83
CA ASP A 144 -8.04 -2.78 -19.13
C ASP A 144 -8.14 -2.61 -17.61
N ALA A 145 -8.44 -3.70 -16.90
CA ALA A 145 -8.63 -3.68 -15.45
C ALA A 145 -7.36 -3.32 -14.66
N ARG A 146 -6.18 -3.73 -15.13
CA ARG A 146 -4.91 -3.42 -14.46
C ARG A 146 -4.60 -1.94 -14.58
N GLN A 147 -4.80 -1.36 -15.76
CA GLN A 147 -4.63 0.07 -15.96
C GLN A 147 -5.56 0.87 -15.03
N ARG A 148 -6.83 0.47 -14.91
CA ARG A 148 -7.76 1.16 -14.01
C ARG A 148 -7.29 1.16 -12.55
N VAL A 149 -6.85 0.00 -12.06
CA VAL A 149 -6.35 -0.14 -10.68
C VAL A 149 -5.10 0.69 -10.46
N ASP A 150 -4.15 0.63 -11.40
CA ASP A 150 -2.91 1.40 -11.35
C ASP A 150 -3.16 2.91 -11.34
N GLY A 151 -4.05 3.40 -12.22
CA GLY A 151 -4.46 4.80 -12.26
C GLY A 151 -5.08 5.28 -10.95
N TYR A 152 -5.98 4.46 -10.38
CA TYR A 152 -6.61 4.73 -9.08
C TYR A 152 -5.59 4.78 -7.94
N GLN A 153 -4.68 3.79 -7.86
CA GLN A 153 -3.69 3.70 -6.79
C GLN A 153 -2.73 4.89 -6.82
N GLN A 154 -2.21 5.25 -7.99
CA GLN A 154 -1.31 6.39 -8.15
C GLN A 154 -2.01 7.72 -7.84
N LEU A 155 -3.26 7.90 -8.25
CA LEU A 155 -4.03 9.10 -7.90
C LEU A 155 -4.20 9.24 -6.39
N LEU A 156 -4.55 8.15 -5.71
CA LEU A 156 -4.71 8.18 -4.26
C LEU A 156 -3.39 8.47 -3.54
N ALA A 157 -2.29 7.84 -3.98
CA ALA A 157 -0.97 7.99 -3.36
C ALA A 157 -0.45 9.43 -3.45
N SER A 158 -0.59 10.07 -4.61
CA SER A 158 0.07 11.36 -4.88
C SER A 158 -0.86 12.58 -4.87
N TRP A 159 -2.17 12.37 -4.99
CA TRP A 159 -3.20 13.43 -5.02
C TRP A 159 -4.39 13.17 -4.07
N GLY A 160 -4.34 12.17 -3.19
CA GLY A 160 -5.45 11.84 -2.28
C GLY A 160 -5.88 12.96 -1.31
N SER A 161 -5.04 13.97 -1.13
CA SER A 161 -5.30 15.19 -0.35
C SER A 161 -5.50 16.44 -1.20
N ASP A 162 -5.33 16.36 -2.53
CA ASP A 162 -5.42 17.50 -3.45
C ASP A 162 -6.88 17.86 -3.72
N GLU A 163 -7.26 19.10 -3.40
CA GLU A 163 -8.60 19.63 -3.66
C GLU A 163 -8.93 19.75 -5.15
N LEU A 164 -7.92 19.90 -6.01
CA LEU A 164 -8.10 20.02 -7.46
C LEU A 164 -8.40 18.66 -8.11
N LEU A 165 -8.12 17.54 -7.43
CA LEU A 165 -8.44 16.21 -7.95
C LEU A 165 -9.96 15.98 -8.04
N ILE A 166 -10.71 16.44 -7.04
CA ILE A 166 -12.17 16.23 -6.95
C ILE A 166 -12.90 16.80 -8.18
N PRO A 167 -12.77 18.11 -8.51
CA PRO A 167 -13.46 18.67 -9.67
C PRO A 167 -12.99 18.03 -10.98
N ALA A 168 -11.71 17.65 -11.11
CA ALA A 168 -11.21 16.99 -12.31
C ALA A 168 -11.83 15.59 -12.52
N VAL A 169 -11.92 14.79 -11.46
CA VAL A 169 -12.55 13.46 -11.49
C VAL A 169 -14.04 13.58 -11.79
N ILE A 170 -14.74 14.53 -11.16
CA ILE A 170 -16.17 14.77 -11.40
C ILE A 170 -16.42 15.22 -12.84
N ALA A 171 -15.63 16.16 -13.36
CA ALA A 171 -15.77 16.65 -14.72
C ALA A 171 -15.56 15.52 -15.74
N TYR A 172 -14.48 14.75 -15.60
CA TYR A 172 -14.21 13.63 -16.50
C TYR A 172 -15.28 12.53 -16.40
N GLY A 173 -15.68 12.14 -15.19
CA GLY A 173 -16.72 11.14 -14.97
C GLY A 173 -18.08 11.56 -15.52
N SER A 174 -18.47 12.83 -15.33
CA SER A 174 -19.74 13.37 -15.84
C SER A 174 -19.79 13.37 -17.37
N GLY A 175 -18.65 13.55 -18.04
CA GLY A 175 -18.53 13.41 -19.49
C GLY A 175 -18.53 11.96 -20.00
N ASN A 176 -18.31 10.97 -19.12
CA ASN A 176 -18.09 9.56 -19.50
C ASN A 176 -19.01 8.59 -18.74
N THR A 177 -20.27 8.98 -18.52
CA THR A 177 -21.22 8.22 -17.68
C THR A 177 -21.64 6.85 -18.23
N SER A 178 -21.33 6.53 -19.50
CA SER A 178 -21.54 5.20 -20.07
C SER A 178 -20.50 4.18 -19.60
N ASN A 179 -19.35 4.63 -19.11
CA ASN A 179 -18.28 3.75 -18.62
C ASN A 179 -18.51 3.40 -17.14
N GLY A 180 -19.30 2.36 -16.89
CA GLY A 180 -19.67 1.95 -15.54
C GLY A 180 -18.48 1.63 -14.63
N ASN A 181 -17.40 1.04 -15.18
CA ASN A 181 -16.19 0.74 -14.41
C ASN A 181 -15.44 2.01 -13.98
N GLY A 182 -15.30 2.97 -14.91
CA GLY A 182 -14.69 4.26 -14.62
C GLY A 182 -15.47 5.04 -13.56
N ILE A 183 -16.80 5.10 -13.69
CA ILE A 183 -17.67 5.74 -12.69
C ILE A 183 -17.54 5.07 -11.32
N TYR A 184 -17.58 3.74 -11.26
CA TYR A 184 -17.40 3.01 -10.01
C TYR A 184 -16.06 3.37 -9.35
N ASN A 185 -14.98 3.37 -10.13
CA ASN A 185 -13.65 3.71 -9.64
C ASN A 185 -13.53 5.17 -9.20
N SER A 186 -14.18 6.11 -9.89
CA SER A 186 -14.26 7.51 -9.45
C SER A 186 -14.90 7.63 -8.07
N LEU A 187 -16.02 6.94 -7.84
CA LEU A 187 -16.69 6.94 -6.53
C LEU A 187 -15.83 6.29 -5.45
N VAL A 188 -15.12 5.21 -5.78
CA VAL A 188 -14.15 4.56 -4.86
C VAL A 188 -13.01 5.52 -4.52
N LEU A 189 -12.42 6.17 -5.51
CA LEU A 189 -11.35 7.16 -5.29
C LEU A 189 -11.81 8.27 -4.33
N LEU A 190 -12.94 8.92 -4.63
CA LEU A 190 -13.52 9.95 -3.78
C LEU A 190 -13.83 9.43 -2.36
N SER A 191 -14.23 8.16 -2.23
CA SER A 191 -14.47 7.52 -0.92
C SER A 191 -13.19 7.23 -0.12
N HIS A 192 -12.02 7.26 -0.75
CA HIS A 192 -10.73 7.03 -0.10
C HIS A 192 -9.88 8.29 0.06
N MET A 193 -10.21 9.39 -0.63
CA MET A 193 -9.57 10.70 -0.43
C MET A 193 -9.70 11.19 1.02
N GLN A 194 -8.85 12.12 1.45
CA GLN A 194 -8.90 12.65 2.82
C GLN A 194 -10.25 13.29 3.14
N ARG A 195 -10.74 13.08 4.37
CA ARG A 195 -12.08 13.52 4.80
C ARG A 195 -12.25 15.04 4.65
N ASP A 196 -11.27 15.81 5.10
CA ASP A 196 -11.33 17.27 5.05
C ASP A 196 -11.38 17.78 3.60
N THR A 197 -10.62 17.15 2.69
CA THR A 197 -10.62 17.47 1.26
C THR A 197 -12.00 17.24 0.64
N ILE A 198 -12.65 16.09 0.90
CA ILE A 198 -13.98 15.81 0.33
C ILE A 198 -15.10 16.66 0.95
N GLN A 199 -14.96 17.06 2.22
CA GLN A 199 -15.95 17.92 2.87
C GLN A 199 -16.02 19.31 2.22
N LYS A 200 -14.88 19.86 1.80
CA LYS A 200 -14.80 21.16 1.10
C LYS A 200 -15.50 21.17 -0.28
N ARG A 201 -15.83 20.01 -0.82
CA ARG A 201 -16.53 19.83 -2.11
C ARG A 201 -17.77 18.92 -1.96
N LYS A 202 -18.35 18.85 -0.76
CA LYS A 202 -19.49 17.97 -0.44
C LYS A 202 -20.65 18.13 -1.43
N ALA A 203 -21.02 19.37 -1.76
CA ALA A 203 -22.13 19.65 -2.67
C ALA A 203 -21.88 19.06 -4.08
N ASP A 204 -20.70 19.28 -4.65
CA ASP A 204 -20.32 18.79 -5.97
C ASP A 204 -20.29 17.26 -6.01
N ILE A 205 -19.74 16.64 -4.96
CA ILE A 205 -19.69 15.17 -4.85
C ILE A 205 -21.11 14.60 -4.75
N ILE A 206 -22.00 15.20 -3.96
CA ILE A 206 -23.40 14.75 -3.85
C ILE A 206 -24.10 14.89 -5.20
N ALA A 207 -23.94 16.01 -5.90
CA ALA A 207 -24.52 16.22 -7.22
C ALA A 207 -24.03 15.14 -8.21
N PHE A 208 -22.73 14.84 -8.20
CA PHE A 208 -22.16 13.77 -9.01
C PHE A 208 -22.72 12.38 -8.66
N THR A 209 -22.88 12.05 -7.37
CA THR A 209 -23.48 10.76 -6.97
C THR A 209 -24.90 10.58 -7.51
N LYS A 210 -25.74 11.62 -7.45
CA LYS A 210 -27.10 11.60 -8.00
C LYS A 210 -27.12 11.45 -9.51
N LEU A 211 -26.18 12.08 -10.20
CA LEU A 211 -26.05 11.96 -11.65
C LEU A 211 -25.80 10.50 -12.09
N VAL A 212 -25.05 9.73 -11.31
CA VAL A 212 -24.56 8.40 -11.71
C VAL A 212 -25.26 7.23 -11.02
N GLU A 213 -26.06 7.44 -9.98
CA GLU A 213 -26.69 6.35 -9.21
C GLU A 213 -27.63 5.45 -10.03
N GLY A 214 -28.19 5.98 -11.13
CA GLY A 214 -29.02 5.22 -12.07
C GLY A 214 -28.25 4.30 -13.03
N LYS A 215 -26.90 4.29 -12.99
CA LYS A 215 -26.06 3.57 -13.97
C LYS A 215 -25.82 2.09 -13.60
N GLY A 216 -26.28 1.63 -12.45
CA GLY A 216 -26.25 0.23 -12.04
C GLY A 216 -26.20 0.04 -10.53
N ASP A 217 -26.57 -1.15 -10.05
CA ASP A 217 -26.72 -1.42 -8.62
C ASP A 217 -25.43 -1.19 -7.82
N LYS A 218 -24.29 -1.65 -8.34
CA LYS A 218 -22.98 -1.44 -7.70
C LYS A 218 -22.57 0.03 -7.63
N ILE A 219 -22.96 0.83 -8.62
CA ILE A 219 -22.68 2.27 -8.66
C ILE A 219 -23.55 2.99 -7.63
N ARG A 220 -24.84 2.63 -7.56
CA ARG A 220 -25.78 3.15 -6.55
C ARG A 220 -25.30 2.88 -5.13
N GLU A 221 -24.96 1.62 -4.83
CA GLU A 221 -24.45 1.23 -3.51
C GLU A 221 -23.18 2.02 -3.15
N ARG A 222 -22.26 2.18 -4.11
CA ARG A 222 -21.04 2.96 -3.88
C ARG A 222 -21.32 4.45 -3.69
N ALA A 223 -22.28 5.01 -4.42
CA ALA A 223 -22.75 6.38 -4.27
C ALA A 223 -23.37 6.61 -2.88
N ASP A 224 -24.14 5.65 -2.36
CA ASP A 224 -24.69 5.69 -1.00
C ASP A 224 -23.59 5.69 0.06
N VAL A 225 -22.57 4.82 -0.08
CA VAL A 225 -21.41 4.78 0.82
C VAL A 225 -20.69 6.14 0.85
N LEU A 226 -20.47 6.77 -0.30
CA LEU A 226 -19.82 8.07 -0.39
C LEU A 226 -20.67 9.18 0.26
N ARG A 227 -21.99 9.18 0.04
CA ARG A 227 -22.91 10.11 0.70
C ARG A 227 -22.93 9.95 2.21
N SER A 228 -22.99 8.71 2.69
CA SER A 228 -22.91 8.41 4.13
C SER A 228 -21.62 8.94 4.76
N ARG A 229 -20.47 8.75 4.08
CA ARG A 229 -19.18 9.31 4.49
C ARG A 229 -19.19 10.85 4.56
N LEU A 230 -19.97 11.50 3.71
CA LEU A 230 -20.17 12.94 3.69
C LEU A 230 -21.21 13.41 4.74
N GLY A 231 -21.95 12.50 5.39
CA GLY A 231 -23.06 12.82 6.28
C GLY A 231 -24.25 13.39 5.51
N ALA A 232 -24.66 12.70 4.45
CA ALA A 232 -25.81 13.03 3.59
C ALA A 232 -26.67 11.79 3.34
#